data_AF-A0A967Z2W6-F1
#
_entry.id   AF-A0A967Z2W6-F1
#
_cell.length_a   1.000
_cell.length_b   1.000
_cell.length_c   1.000
_cell.angle_alpha   90.00
_cell.angle_beta   90.00
_cell.angle_gamma   90.00
#
_symmetry.space_group_name_H-M   'P 1'
#
loop_
_entity.id
_entity.type
_entity.pdbx_description
1 polymer ?
#
loop_
_entity_poly.entity_id
_entity_poly.type
_entity_poly.pdbx_seq_one_letter_code
_entity_poly.pdbx_strand_id
1 'polypeptide(L)'
;MLTIGWSAFKLRDYDTALLTLNSLVEDYPDFYNLEEAYFVLGQCHMNLKNYDAAIEQYSSIIEKTPKADDMSAAIELTKRELALQEQTVEELKTQLLVLESDLLDAIHLKSGNGVPDYVDNERGKIRQDRETLIERIVEERRLFETVASTIDEIKRRIEKAERQKNWRSYAEYGRGRALFLKGMAGE
;
A
#
# COMPACT_ATOMS: atom_id res chain seq x y z
N MET A 1 -18.76 1.13 -11.88
CA MET A 1 -18.73 2.34 -12.74
C MET A 1 -17.42 2.45 -13.51
N LEU A 2 -16.24 2.47 -12.86
CA LEU A 2 -14.95 2.55 -13.59
C LEU A 2 -14.77 1.43 -14.64
N THR A 3 -15.05 0.17 -14.28
CA THR A 3 -14.98 -0.99 -15.19
C THR A 3 -15.96 -0.89 -16.35
N ILE A 4 -17.16 -0.35 -16.10
CA ILE A 4 -18.19 -0.11 -17.12
C ILE A 4 -17.70 0.99 -18.07
N GLY A 5 -17.17 2.09 -17.55
CA GLY A 5 -16.58 3.17 -18.35
C GLY A 5 -15.45 2.68 -19.26
N TRP A 6 -14.53 1.86 -18.73
CA TRP A 6 -13.51 1.20 -19.52
C TRP A 6 -14.09 0.27 -20.61
N SER A 7 -15.08 -0.54 -20.25
CA SER A 7 -15.72 -1.47 -21.18
C SER A 7 -16.39 -0.73 -22.33
N ALA A 8 -17.18 0.30 -22.02
CA ALA A 8 -17.83 1.17 -23.00
C ALA A 8 -16.80 1.86 -23.90
N PHE A 9 -15.72 2.41 -23.33
CA PHE A 9 -14.62 2.99 -24.09
C PHE A 9 -13.98 1.99 -25.07
N LYS A 10 -13.74 0.74 -24.64
CA LYS A 10 -13.20 -0.32 -25.52
C LYS A 10 -14.15 -0.70 -26.64
N LEU A 11 -15.46 -0.64 -26.39
CA LEU A 11 -16.51 -0.82 -27.38
C LEU A 11 -16.72 0.42 -28.26
N ARG A 12 -15.98 1.51 -28.03
CA ARG A 12 -16.15 2.82 -28.67
C ARG A 12 -17.50 3.48 -28.43
N ASP A 13 -18.22 3.01 -27.42
CA ASP A 13 -19.42 3.66 -26.91
C ASP A 13 -19.00 4.78 -25.95
N TYR A 14 -18.57 5.89 -26.54
CA TYR A 14 -18.03 7.02 -25.80
C TYR A 14 -19.10 7.74 -24.98
N ASP A 15 -20.36 7.77 -25.44
CA ASP A 15 -21.45 8.42 -24.73
C ASP A 15 -21.75 7.71 -23.41
N THR A 16 -21.86 6.37 -23.44
CA THR A 16 -22.04 5.58 -22.22
C THR A 16 -20.82 5.68 -21.30
N ALA A 17 -19.62 5.69 -21.88
CA ALA A 17 -18.38 5.84 -21.09
C ALA A 17 -18.34 7.19 -20.36
N LEU A 18 -18.62 8.29 -21.08
CA LEU A 18 -18.66 9.64 -20.51
C LEU A 18 -19.73 9.75 -19.42
N LEU A 19 -20.96 9.29 -19.68
CA LEU A 19 -22.05 9.34 -18.70
C LEU A 19 -21.67 8.59 -17.42
N THR A 20 -21.20 7.35 -17.56
CA THR A 20 -20.88 6.49 -16.41
C THR A 20 -19.70 7.02 -15.60
N LEU A 21 -18.68 7.57 -16.27
CA LEU A 21 -17.48 8.08 -15.61
C LEU A 21 -17.71 9.46 -15.02
N ASN A 22 -18.55 10.32 -15.62
CA ASN A 22 -18.93 11.60 -15.03
C ASN A 22 -19.70 11.39 -13.72
N SER A 23 -20.68 10.47 -13.70
CA SER A 23 -21.35 10.11 -12.44
C SER A 23 -20.37 9.57 -11.40
N LEU A 24 -19.38 8.76 -11.80
CA LEU A 24 -18.36 8.28 -10.87
C LEU A 24 -17.57 9.42 -10.23
N VAL A 25 -17.13 10.41 -11.01
CA VAL A 25 -16.31 11.52 -10.47
C VAL A 25 -17.12 12.55 -9.68
N GLU A 26 -18.42 12.67 -9.95
CA GLU A 26 -19.34 13.55 -9.23
C GLU A 26 -19.84 12.92 -7.93
N ASP A 27 -20.30 11.67 -7.98
CA ASP A 27 -20.92 11.00 -6.83
C ASP A 27 -19.88 10.45 -5.85
N TYR A 28 -18.66 10.18 -6.32
CA TYR A 28 -17.59 9.55 -5.53
C TYR A 28 -16.25 10.31 -5.68
N PRO A 29 -16.15 11.56 -5.23
CA PRO A 29 -14.94 12.38 -5.35
C PRO A 29 -13.73 11.81 -4.59
N ASP A 30 -13.97 10.93 -3.62
CA ASP A 30 -12.93 10.26 -2.82
C ASP A 30 -12.61 8.84 -3.30
N PHE A 31 -13.09 8.46 -4.49
CA PHE A 31 -12.82 7.13 -5.06
C PHE A 31 -11.30 6.92 -5.27
N TYR A 32 -10.79 5.77 -4.82
CA TYR A 32 -9.34 5.51 -4.72
C TYR A 32 -8.55 5.53 -6.04
N ASN A 33 -9.24 5.46 -7.19
CA ASN A 33 -8.68 5.39 -8.54
C ASN A 33 -9.27 6.49 -9.45
N LEU A 34 -9.54 7.67 -8.89
CA LEU A 34 -10.16 8.77 -9.63
C LEU A 34 -9.31 9.25 -10.82
N GLU A 35 -7.98 9.18 -10.70
CA GLU A 35 -7.05 9.53 -11.78
C GLU A 35 -7.27 8.67 -13.03
N GLU A 36 -7.61 7.40 -12.84
CA GLU A 36 -7.92 6.48 -13.93
C GLU A 36 -9.24 6.87 -14.62
N ALA A 37 -10.26 7.27 -13.86
CA ALA A 37 -11.53 7.73 -14.41
C ALA A 37 -11.33 8.98 -15.29
N TYR A 38 -10.62 9.98 -14.78
CA TYR A 38 -10.25 11.17 -15.56
C TYR A 38 -9.43 10.83 -16.80
N PHE A 39 -8.53 9.86 -16.72
CA PHE A 39 -7.73 9.46 -17.86
C PHE A 39 -8.60 8.86 -18.97
N VAL A 40 -9.56 8.00 -18.61
CA VAL A 40 -10.50 7.42 -19.58
C VAL A 40 -11.46 8.48 -20.14
N LEU A 41 -11.96 9.42 -19.32
CA LEU A 41 -12.73 10.57 -19.80
C LEU A 41 -11.95 11.38 -20.84
N GLY A 42 -10.68 11.69 -20.55
CA GLY A 42 -9.79 12.36 -21.48
C GLY A 42 -9.61 11.59 -22.79
N GLN A 43 -9.45 10.26 -22.71
CA GLN A 43 -9.38 9.42 -23.92
C GLN A 43 -10.70 9.39 -24.72
N CYS A 44 -11.86 9.39 -24.05
CA CYS A 44 -13.15 9.47 -24.73
C CYS A 44 -13.25 10.78 -25.53
N HIS A 45 -12.95 11.91 -24.87
CA HIS A 45 -12.93 13.22 -25.52
C HIS A 45 -11.92 13.30 -26.69
N MET A 46 -10.75 12.67 -26.56
CA MET A 46 -9.78 12.57 -27.66
C MET A 46 -10.36 11.86 -28.89
N ASN A 47 -11.10 10.76 -28.70
CA ASN A 47 -11.72 10.01 -29.80
C ASN A 47 -12.89 10.78 -30.43
N LEU A 48 -13.61 11.56 -29.62
CA LEU A 48 -14.65 12.47 -30.09
C LEU A 48 -14.10 13.77 -30.70
N LYS A 49 -12.76 13.94 -30.74
CA LYS A 49 -12.07 15.17 -31.18
C LYS A 49 -12.40 16.42 -30.37
N ASN A 50 -12.92 16.24 -29.16
CA ASN A 50 -13.16 17.30 -28.19
C ASN A 50 -11.87 17.58 -27.43
N TYR A 51 -10.88 18.15 -28.11
CA TYR A 51 -9.52 18.29 -27.57
C TYR A 51 -9.47 19.18 -26.32
N ASP A 52 -10.31 20.21 -26.24
CA ASP A 52 -10.39 21.08 -25.06
C ASP A 52 -10.85 20.31 -23.83
N ALA A 53 -11.95 19.57 -23.93
CA ALA A 53 -12.42 18.72 -22.85
C ALA A 53 -11.37 17.66 -22.47
N ALA A 54 -10.67 17.07 -23.45
CA ALA A 54 -9.58 16.13 -23.16
C ALA A 54 -8.44 16.78 -22.35
N ILE A 55 -8.04 18.00 -22.70
CA ILE A 55 -7.02 18.77 -21.98
C ILE A 55 -7.45 19.01 -20.53
N GLU A 56 -8.72 19.37 -20.30
CA GLU A 56 -9.25 19.59 -18.95
C GLU A 56 -9.19 18.32 -18.09
N GLN A 57 -9.61 17.18 -18.63
CA GLN A 57 -9.57 15.91 -17.90
C GLN A 57 -8.14 15.50 -17.54
N TYR A 58 -7.19 15.62 -18.47
CA TYR A 58 -5.79 15.32 -18.18
C TYR A 58 -5.17 16.34 -17.20
N SER A 59 -5.55 17.61 -17.29
CA SER A 59 -5.05 18.65 -16.36
C SER A 59 -5.53 18.41 -14.94
N SER A 60 -6.76 17.91 -14.76
CA SER A 60 -7.29 17.51 -13.45
C SER A 60 -6.42 16.47 -12.74
N ILE A 61 -5.83 15.51 -13.47
CA ILE A 61 -4.88 14.53 -12.90
C ILE A 61 -3.57 15.22 -12.50
N ILE A 62 -3.05 16.08 -13.36
CA ILE A 62 -1.75 16.75 -13.18
C ILE A 62 -1.78 17.72 -12.00
N GLU A 63 -2.92 18.38 -11.75
CA GLU A 63 -3.10 19.31 -10.64
C GLU A 63 -3.30 18.60 -9.30
N LYS A 64 -3.97 17.44 -9.30
CA LYS A 64 -4.24 16.66 -8.08
C LYS A 64 -3.09 15.74 -7.68
N THR A 65 -2.13 15.49 -8.57
CA THR A 65 -0.94 14.66 -8.28
C THR A 65 0.27 15.54 -7.96
N PRO A 66 1.12 15.18 -6.97
CA PRO A 66 2.39 15.87 -6.75
C PRO A 66 3.30 15.79 -7.99
N LYS A 67 4.39 16.57 -8.04
CA LYS A 67 5.34 16.50 -9.16
C LYS A 67 6.10 15.17 -9.15
N ALA A 68 6.49 14.70 -10.35
CA ALA A 68 7.15 13.41 -10.52
C ALA A 68 8.48 13.30 -9.75
N ASP A 69 9.26 14.38 -9.68
CA ASP A 69 10.53 14.41 -8.94
C ASP A 69 10.31 14.27 -7.44
N ASP A 70 9.36 15.05 -6.90
CA ASP A 70 8.97 14.99 -5.48
C ASP A 70 8.47 13.59 -5.10
N MET A 71 7.64 12.97 -5.96
CA MET A 71 7.17 11.60 -5.74
C MET A 71 8.31 10.58 -5.80
N SER A 72 9.26 10.74 -6.72
CA SER A 72 10.38 9.80 -6.85
C SER A 72 11.26 9.83 -5.60
N ALA A 73 11.58 11.02 -5.09
CA ALA A 73 12.30 11.17 -3.84
C ALA A 73 11.51 10.59 -2.65
N ALA A 74 10.21 10.86 -2.57
CA ALA A 74 9.36 10.32 -1.50
C ALA A 74 9.26 8.78 -1.52
N ILE A 75 9.13 8.18 -2.72
CA ILE A 75 9.12 6.72 -2.91
C ILE A 75 10.46 6.12 -2.47
N GLU A 76 11.58 6.76 -2.82
CA GLU A 76 12.90 6.28 -2.42
C GLU A 76 13.08 6.29 -0.89
N LEU A 77 12.71 7.39 -0.23
CA LEU A 77 12.78 7.51 1.23
C LEU A 77 11.90 6.47 1.93
N THR A 78 10.67 6.27 1.45
CA THR A 78 9.75 5.27 2.02
C THR A 78 10.21 3.83 1.75
N LYS A 79 10.88 3.54 0.63
CA LYS A 79 11.51 2.24 0.39
C LYS A 79 12.67 1.96 1.34
N ARG A 80 13.46 2.98 1.69
CA ARG A 80 14.52 2.86 2.71
C ARG A 80 13.92 2.60 4.09
N GLU A 81 12.85 3.32 4.45
CA GLU A 81 12.09 3.08 5.68
C GLU A 81 11.56 1.64 5.74
N LEU A 82 10.96 1.16 4.64
CA LEU A 82 10.48 -0.23 4.53
C LEU A 82 11.59 -1.25 4.79
N ALA A 83 12.76 -1.07 4.17
CA ALA A 83 13.90 -1.98 4.34
C ALA A 83 14.37 -2.05 5.80
N LEU A 84 14.35 -0.92 6.52
CA LEU A 84 14.68 -0.89 7.95
C LEU A 84 13.65 -1.66 8.78
N GLN A 85 12.35 -1.48 8.50
CA GLN A 85 11.29 -2.22 9.19
C GLN A 85 11.36 -3.73 8.91
N GLU A 86 11.65 -4.12 7.67
CA GLU A 86 11.84 -5.53 7.29
C GLU A 86 13.02 -6.15 8.05
N GLN A 87 14.13 -5.41 8.21
CA GLN A 87 15.24 -5.86 9.06
C GLN A 87 14.81 -6.05 10.52
N THR A 88 14.09 -5.08 11.09
CA THR A 88 13.57 -5.18 12.47
C THR A 88 12.66 -6.39 12.65
N VAL A 89 11.84 -6.72 11.64
CA VAL A 89 10.99 -7.92 11.68
C VAL A 89 11.81 -9.20 11.75
N GLU A 90 12.88 -9.32 10.97
CA GLU A 90 13.74 -10.51 11.02
C GLU A 90 14.49 -10.64 12.35
N GLU A 91 14.91 -9.50 12.93
CA GLU A 91 15.50 -9.47 14.27
C GLU A 91 14.50 -9.94 15.34
N LEU A 92 13.26 -9.45 15.32
CA LEU A 92 12.20 -9.85 16.24
C LEU A 92 11.82 -11.32 16.08
N LYS A 93 11.73 -11.84 14.85
CA LYS A 93 11.49 -13.27 14.60
C LYS A 93 12.59 -14.12 15.22
N THR A 94 13.84 -13.71 15.09
CA THR A 94 14.98 -14.43 15.65
C THR A 94 14.92 -14.44 17.18
N GLN A 95 14.61 -13.29 17.79
CA GLN A 95 14.45 -13.18 19.25
C GLN A 95 13.30 -14.07 19.77
N LEU A 96 12.16 -14.04 19.09
CA LEU A 96 11.01 -14.90 19.41
C LEU A 96 11.37 -16.38 19.35
N LEU A 97 12.07 -16.82 18.31
CA LEU A 97 12.52 -18.21 18.17
C LEU A 97 13.45 -18.64 19.32
N VAL A 98 14.35 -17.74 19.75
CA VAL A 98 15.23 -18.00 20.90
C VAL A 98 14.42 -18.10 22.19
N LEU A 99 13.53 -17.14 22.47
CA LEU A 99 12.69 -17.17 23.67
C LEU A 99 11.79 -18.40 23.72
N GLU A 100 11.24 -18.83 22.59
CA GLU A 100 10.45 -20.06 22.48
C GLU A 100 11.28 -21.30 22.77
N SER A 101 12.51 -21.36 22.25
CA SER A 101 13.46 -22.44 22.57
C SER A 101 13.77 -22.49 24.07
N ASP A 102 14.10 -21.33 24.67
CA ASP A 102 14.40 -21.22 26.11
C ASP A 102 13.20 -21.66 26.95
N LEU A 103 11.98 -21.30 26.54
CA LEU A 103 10.76 -21.71 27.21
C LEU A 103 10.52 -23.22 27.11
N LEU A 104 10.78 -23.83 25.95
CA LEU A 104 10.67 -25.29 25.75
C LEU A 104 11.65 -26.04 26.65
N ASP A 105 12.90 -25.60 26.73
CA ASP A 105 13.92 -26.18 27.61
C ASP A 105 13.49 -26.11 29.08
N ALA A 106 12.89 -24.99 29.50
CA ALA A 106 12.34 -24.84 30.85
C ALA A 106 11.12 -25.75 31.14
N ILE A 107 10.36 -26.16 30.12
CA ILE A 107 9.22 -27.08 30.25
C ILE A 107 9.69 -28.53 30.46
N HIS A 108 10.75 -28.96 29.76
CA HIS A 108 11.21 -30.35 29.76
C HIS A 108 11.99 -30.76 31.02
N LEU A 109 12.32 -29.84 31.93
CA LEU A 109 13.30 -30.11 32.98
C LEU A 109 12.80 -30.89 34.22
N LYS A 110 11.51 -31.05 34.53
CA LYS A 110 11.08 -31.87 35.70
C LYS A 110 9.67 -32.47 35.60
N SER A 111 9.55 -33.77 35.32
CA SER A 111 8.40 -34.59 35.74
C SER A 111 8.80 -36.05 35.95
N GLY A 112 9.04 -36.45 37.21
CA GLY A 112 9.31 -37.83 37.61
C GLY A 112 9.23 -38.00 39.13
N ASN A 113 8.72 -39.15 39.60
CA ASN A 113 8.61 -39.48 41.03
C ASN A 113 9.99 -39.79 41.65
N GLY A 114 10.28 -39.23 42.83
CA GLY A 114 11.56 -39.42 43.56
C GLY A 114 12.37 -38.13 43.79
N VAL A 115 11.76 -36.98 43.61
CA VAL A 115 12.41 -35.67 43.61
C VAL A 115 12.64 -35.18 45.07
N PRO A 116 13.89 -34.90 45.50
CA PRO A 116 14.19 -34.49 46.88
C PRO A 116 13.67 -33.08 47.24
N ASP A 117 13.39 -32.81 48.53
CA ASP A 117 12.80 -31.54 49.02
C ASP A 117 13.50 -30.24 48.58
N TYR A 118 14.81 -30.26 48.32
CA TYR A 118 15.52 -29.07 47.79
C TYR A 118 15.02 -28.63 46.41
N VAL A 119 14.34 -29.52 45.69
CA VAL A 119 13.75 -29.26 44.38
C VAL A 119 12.47 -28.45 44.46
N ASP A 120 11.76 -28.40 45.59
CA ASP A 120 10.59 -27.51 45.73
C ASP A 120 10.99 -26.02 45.69
N ASN A 121 12.16 -25.67 46.24
CA ASN A 121 12.74 -24.33 46.07
C ASN A 121 13.12 -24.05 44.60
N GLU A 122 13.62 -25.05 43.88
CA GLU A 122 13.91 -24.90 42.44
C GLU A 122 12.65 -24.85 41.57
N ARG A 123 11.54 -25.48 41.98
CA ARG A 123 10.26 -25.43 41.25
C ARG A 123 9.66 -24.04 41.23
N GLY A 124 9.73 -23.32 42.36
CA GLY A 124 9.28 -21.93 42.44
C GLY A 124 10.06 -21.03 41.48
N LYS A 125 11.39 -21.19 41.46
CA LYS A 125 12.27 -20.44 40.56
C LYS A 125 12.01 -20.75 39.09
N ILE A 126 11.91 -22.04 38.71
CA ILE A 126 11.58 -22.45 37.33
C ILE A 126 10.22 -21.90 36.90
N ARG A 127 9.23 -21.90 37.79
CA ARG A 127 7.91 -21.33 37.50
C ARG A 127 7.99 -19.83 37.25
N GLN A 128 8.71 -19.10 38.09
CA GLN A 128 8.91 -17.66 37.94
C GLN A 128 9.68 -17.32 36.66
N ASP A 129 10.73 -18.08 36.34
CA ASP A 129 11.52 -17.91 35.12
C ASP A 129 10.63 -18.15 33.87
N ARG A 130 9.77 -19.18 33.90
CA ARG A 130 8.80 -19.45 32.84
C ARG A 130 7.75 -18.35 32.68
N GLU A 131 7.20 -17.84 33.78
CA GLU A 131 6.25 -16.72 33.77
C GLU A 131 6.91 -15.49 33.12
N THR A 132 8.16 -15.19 33.50
CA THR A 132 8.94 -14.08 32.92
C THR A 132 9.21 -14.28 31.41
N LEU A 133 9.55 -15.49 30.98
CA LEU A 133 9.75 -15.80 29.55
C LEU A 133 8.45 -15.65 28.75
N ILE A 134 7.32 -16.12 29.28
CA ILE A 134 6.01 -15.97 28.65
C ILE A 134 5.64 -14.50 28.49
N GLU A 135 5.85 -13.68 29.52
CA GLU A 135 5.61 -12.24 29.45
C GLU A 135 6.43 -11.59 28.32
N ARG A 136 7.72 -11.90 28.23
CA ARG A 136 8.60 -11.38 27.16
C ARG A 136 8.16 -11.84 25.77
N ILE A 137 7.78 -13.11 25.59
CA ILE A 137 7.27 -13.63 24.31
C ILE A 137 6.00 -12.89 23.90
N VAL A 138 5.09 -12.64 24.84
CA VAL A 138 3.85 -11.90 24.55
C VAL A 138 4.15 -10.46 24.15
N GLU A 139 5.08 -9.79 24.83
CA GLU A 139 5.52 -8.44 24.47
C GLU A 139 6.16 -8.38 23.09
N GLU A 140 7.12 -9.28 22.79
CA GLU A 140 7.77 -9.34 21.49
C GLU A 140 6.79 -9.69 20.35
N ARG A 141 5.81 -10.57 20.59
CA ARG A 141 4.75 -10.86 19.62
C ARG A 141 3.88 -9.64 19.32
N ARG A 142 3.53 -8.84 20.33
CA ARG A 142 2.79 -7.59 20.12
C ARG A 142 3.59 -6.58 19.32
N LEU A 143 4.89 -6.47 19.60
CA LEU A 143 5.79 -5.60 18.85
C LEU A 143 5.90 -6.08 17.39
N PHE A 144 6.07 -7.38 17.17
CA PHE A 144 6.10 -7.99 15.85
C PHE A 144 4.82 -7.67 15.04
N GLU A 145 3.64 -7.85 15.64
CA GLU A 145 2.36 -7.52 15.00
C GLU A 145 2.27 -6.04 14.62
N THR A 146 2.76 -5.16 15.49
CA THR A 146 2.81 -3.70 15.26
C THR A 146 3.71 -3.36 14.06
N VAL A 147 4.92 -3.94 14.01
CA VAL A 147 5.85 -3.70 12.91
C VAL A 147 5.31 -4.29 11.60
N ALA A 148 4.71 -5.48 11.63
CA ALA A 148 4.09 -6.09 10.46
C ALA A 148 2.97 -5.20 9.88
N SER A 149 2.08 -4.67 10.74
CA SER A 149 1.06 -3.72 10.31
C SER A 149 1.65 -2.44 9.71
N THR A 150 2.75 -1.95 10.29
CA THR A 150 3.48 -0.76 9.79
C THR A 150 4.07 -1.01 8.40
N ILE A 151 4.65 -2.18 8.17
CA ILE A 151 5.15 -2.61 6.85
C ILE A 151 4.04 -2.60 5.81
N ASP A 152 2.86 -3.15 6.14
CA ASP A 152 1.72 -3.18 5.23
C ASP A 152 1.20 -1.76 4.90
N GLU A 153 1.26 -0.85 5.87
CA GLU A 153 0.94 0.56 5.64
C GLU A 153 1.96 1.24 4.73
N ILE A 154 3.27 1.03 4.96
CA ILE A 154 4.34 1.59 4.12
C ILE A 154 4.22 1.07 2.68
N LYS A 155 3.98 -0.24 2.50
CA LYS A 155 3.77 -0.84 1.16
C LYS A 155 2.60 -0.19 0.43
N ARG A 156 1.46 -0.03 1.10
CA ARG A 156 0.29 0.67 0.53
C ARG A 156 0.59 2.13 0.16
N ARG A 157 1.37 2.85 0.96
CA ARG A 157 1.82 4.22 0.66
C ARG A 157 2.70 4.27 -0.59
N ILE A 158 3.65 3.33 -0.72
CA ILE A 158 4.53 3.22 -1.90
C ILE A 158 3.70 2.94 -3.15
N GLU A 159 2.82 1.94 -3.11
CA GLU A 159 1.96 1.57 -4.24
C GLU A 159 1.08 2.73 -4.69
N LYS A 160 0.51 3.48 -3.74
CA LYS A 160 -0.29 4.68 -4.02
C LYS A 160 0.57 5.75 -4.72
N ALA A 161 1.76 6.03 -4.19
CA ALA A 161 2.65 7.04 -4.77
C ALA A 161 3.13 6.66 -6.18
N GLU A 162 3.50 5.40 -6.41
CA GLU A 162 3.90 4.89 -7.73
C GLU A 162 2.75 4.98 -8.74
N ARG A 163 1.54 4.63 -8.32
CA ARG A 163 0.33 4.75 -9.13
C ARG A 163 0.06 6.20 -9.53
N GLN A 164 0.13 7.13 -8.58
CA GLN A 164 -0.05 8.56 -8.85
C GLN A 164 1.00 9.10 -9.81
N LYS A 165 2.27 8.69 -9.64
CA LYS A 165 3.36 9.02 -10.56
C LYS A 165 3.06 8.53 -11.98
N ASN A 166 2.62 7.28 -12.13
CA ASN A 166 2.29 6.71 -13.44
C ASN A 166 1.13 7.45 -14.11
N TRP A 167 0.04 7.72 -13.37
CA TRP A 167 -1.11 8.45 -13.90
C TRP A 167 -0.76 9.88 -14.32
N ARG A 168 0.09 10.55 -13.54
CA ARG A 168 0.61 11.87 -13.91
C ARG A 168 1.33 11.82 -15.25
N SER A 169 2.25 10.87 -15.45
CA SER A 169 2.98 10.74 -16.72
C SER A 169 2.04 10.44 -17.89
N TYR A 170 1.03 9.59 -17.71
CA TYR A 170 0.03 9.33 -18.74
C TYR A 170 -0.81 10.57 -19.07
N ALA A 171 -1.17 11.36 -18.07
CA ALA A 171 -1.92 12.60 -18.23
C ALA A 171 -1.08 13.68 -18.95
N GLU A 172 0.19 13.84 -18.58
CA GLU A 172 1.11 14.76 -19.26
C GLU A 172 1.25 14.42 -20.75
N TYR A 173 1.42 13.12 -21.06
CA TYR A 173 1.43 12.64 -22.44
C TYR A 173 0.10 12.90 -23.17
N GLY A 174 -1.03 12.53 -22.54
CA GLY A 174 -2.37 12.72 -23.09
C GLY A 174 -2.67 14.19 -23.40
N ARG A 175 -2.33 15.09 -22.46
CA ARG A 175 -2.50 16.53 -22.61
C ARG A 175 -1.62 17.09 -23.74
N GLY A 176 -0.35 16.69 -23.81
CA GLY A 176 0.55 17.11 -24.89
C GLY A 176 0.03 16.68 -26.26
N ARG A 177 -0.45 15.44 -26.38
CA ARG A 177 -1.06 14.93 -27.60
C ARG A 177 -2.35 15.70 -27.97
N ALA A 178 -3.20 15.99 -27.00
CA ALA A 178 -4.43 16.75 -27.23
C ALA A 178 -4.14 18.17 -27.73
N LEU A 179 -3.17 18.86 -27.12
CA LEU A 179 -2.69 20.17 -27.56
C LEU A 179 -2.17 20.15 -29.00
N PHE A 180 -1.37 19.15 -29.35
CA PHE A 180 -0.85 18.99 -30.71
C PHE A 180 -1.97 18.79 -31.74
N LEU A 181 -2.91 17.88 -31.48
CA LEU A 181 -4.04 17.62 -32.38
C LEU A 181 -4.96 18.84 -32.53
N LYS A 182 -5.19 19.59 -31.44
CA LYS A 182 -5.94 20.85 -31.47
C LYS A 182 -5.30 21.86 -32.40
N GLY A 183 -3.97 22.01 -32.34
CA GLY A 183 -3.23 22.91 -33.22
C GLY A 183 -3.40 22.57 -34.70
N MET A 184 -3.29 21.28 -35.06
CA MET A 184 -3.48 20.82 -36.44
C MET A 184 -4.93 20.94 -36.96
N ALA A 185 -5.93 20.95 -36.06
CA ALA A 185 -7.33 21.09 -36.45
C ALA A 185 -7.77 22.56 -36.65
N GLY A 186 -6.94 23.51 -36.22
CA GLY A 186 -7.16 24.95 -36.38
C GLY A 186 -6.43 25.58 -37.57
N GLU A 187 -5.64 24.80 -38.31
CA GLU A 187 -5.04 25.16 -39.61
C GLU A 187 -5.91 24.68 -40.77
#